data_AF-A0A023FGJ2-F1
#
_entry.id   AF-A0A023FGJ2-F1
#
_cell.length_a   1.000
_cell.length_b   1.000
_cell.length_c   1.000
_cell.angle_alpha   90.00
_cell.angle_beta   90.00
_cell.angle_gamma   90.00
#
_symmetry.space_group_name_H-M   'P 1'
#
loop_
_entity.id
_entity.type
_entity.pdbx_description
1 polymer ?
#
loop_
_entity_poly.entity_id
_entity_poly.type
_entity_poly.pdbx_seq_one_letter_code
_entity_poly.pdbx_strand_id
1 'polypeptide(L)'
;MAKSLRSKWKRKMRAKKRERYSVKELAKLKEMLAAAAGGSKNDSEMSDMCIVVDAKQATERPVAPDEPSGTQVDDQTGTMDIDKPVRKYDPKTLRDEHGTYPVWMSQRAIRKLKAQHGRKSRKSARKDVKKNRKRKSTH
;
A
#
# COMPACT_ATOMS: atom_id res chain seq x y z
N MET A 1 -6.07 17.91 26.60
CA MET A 1 -6.80 18.18 25.34
C MET A 1 -5.84 18.63 24.25
N ALA A 2 -6.00 18.17 23.02
CA ALA A 2 -5.21 18.67 21.90
C ALA A 2 -5.62 20.12 21.54
N LYS A 3 -4.65 20.92 21.05
CA LYS A 3 -4.92 22.29 20.59
C LYS A 3 -5.68 22.26 19.26
N SER A 4 -6.73 23.07 19.13
CA SER A 4 -7.47 23.25 17.88
C SER A 4 -6.56 23.71 16.72
N LEU A 5 -6.90 23.29 15.50
CA LEU A 5 -6.20 23.70 14.27
C LEU A 5 -6.18 25.22 14.08
N ARG A 6 -7.28 25.88 14.50
CA ARG A 6 -7.47 27.33 14.41
C ARG A 6 -6.90 28.08 15.62
N SER A 7 -6.28 27.37 16.58
CA SER A 7 -5.62 28.04 17.72
C SER A 7 -4.54 29.01 17.24
N LYS A 8 -4.42 30.15 17.95
CA LYS A 8 -3.41 31.19 17.64
C LYS A 8 -1.99 30.61 17.66
N TRP A 9 -1.70 29.74 18.62
CA TRP A 9 -0.39 29.06 18.74
C TRP A 9 -0.03 28.20 17.52
N LYS A 10 -0.93 27.30 17.08
CA LYS A 10 -0.68 26.45 15.91
C LYS A 10 -0.60 27.27 14.61
N ARG A 11 -1.35 28.37 14.50
CA ARG A 11 -1.23 29.31 13.36
C ARG A 11 0.13 30.00 13.34
N LYS A 12 0.57 30.57 14.48
CA LYS A 12 1.89 31.22 14.62
C LYS A 12 3.04 30.28 14.27
N MET A 13 3.00 29.04 14.76
CA MET A 13 4.05 28.05 14.44
C MET A 13 4.02 27.60 12.97
N ARG A 14 2.84 27.55 12.34
CA ARG A 14 2.75 27.29 10.89
C ARG A 14 3.30 28.45 10.07
N ALA A 15 3.09 29.71 10.47
CA ALA A 15 3.66 30.87 9.79
C ALA A 15 5.20 30.83 9.81
N LYS A 16 5.80 30.68 10.99
CA LYS A 16 7.27 30.49 11.13
C LYS A 16 7.79 29.32 10.29
N LYS A 17 7.02 28.24 10.24
CA LYS A 17 7.36 27.06 9.43
C LYS A 17 7.35 27.39 7.93
N ARG A 18 6.33 28.13 7.44
CA ARG A 18 6.24 28.56 6.04
C ARG A 18 7.40 29.47 5.65
N GLU A 19 7.79 30.42 6.49
CA GLU A 19 8.97 31.27 6.23
C GLU A 19 10.23 30.40 6.05
N ARG A 20 10.49 29.48 6.99
CA ARG A 20 11.65 28.58 6.93
C ARG A 20 11.68 27.70 5.66
N TYR A 21 10.53 27.12 5.28
CA TYR A 21 10.48 26.22 4.13
C TYR A 21 10.31 26.94 2.80
N SER A 22 9.73 28.14 2.77
CA SER A 22 9.55 28.92 1.54
C SER A 22 10.87 29.16 0.83
N VAL A 23 11.93 29.53 1.55
CA VAL A 23 13.27 29.73 0.96
C VAL A 23 13.81 28.44 0.34
N LYS A 24 13.64 27.30 1.03
CA LYS A 24 14.13 25.99 0.58
C LYS A 24 13.34 25.46 -0.63
N GLU A 25 12.02 25.63 -0.59
CA GLU A 25 11.12 25.21 -1.65
C GLU A 25 11.33 26.08 -2.89
N LEU A 26 11.51 27.39 -2.74
CA LEU A 26 11.78 28.29 -3.87
C LEU A 26 13.11 27.97 -4.56
N ALA A 27 14.17 27.64 -3.83
CA ALA A 27 15.44 27.24 -4.42
C ALA A 27 15.27 25.97 -5.29
N LYS A 28 14.65 24.93 -4.73
CA LYS A 28 14.36 23.68 -5.46
C LYS A 28 13.46 23.90 -6.67
N LEU A 29 12.44 24.75 -6.55
CA LEU A 29 11.55 25.05 -7.68
C LEU A 29 12.29 25.80 -8.79
N LYS A 30 13.21 26.71 -8.46
CA LYS A 30 14.07 27.37 -9.46
C LYS A 30 15.00 26.38 -10.13
N GLU A 31 15.61 25.47 -9.38
CA GLU A 31 16.44 24.38 -9.94
C GLU A 31 15.63 23.48 -10.88
N MET A 32 14.41 23.09 -10.49
CA MET A 32 13.52 22.30 -11.34
C MET A 32 13.13 23.04 -12.61
N LEU A 33 12.83 24.34 -12.53
CA LEU A 33 12.55 25.15 -13.72
C LEU A 33 13.79 25.29 -14.62
N ALA A 34 14.97 25.48 -14.04
CA ALA A 34 16.22 25.54 -14.80
C ALA A 34 16.53 24.19 -15.47
N ALA A 35 16.32 23.07 -14.79
CA ALA A 35 16.47 21.73 -15.36
C ALA A 35 15.45 21.46 -16.48
N ALA A 36 14.19 21.90 -16.30
CA ALA A 36 13.16 21.76 -17.32
C ALA A 36 13.42 22.67 -18.54
N ALA A 37 13.88 23.91 -18.33
CA ALA A 37 14.23 24.85 -19.38
C ALA A 37 15.54 24.47 -20.10
N GLY A 38 16.46 23.81 -19.40
CA GLY A 38 17.76 23.38 -19.91
C GLY A 38 17.74 22.16 -20.85
N GLY A 39 16.55 21.63 -21.17
CA GLY A 39 16.36 20.54 -22.13
C GLY A 39 16.97 19.22 -21.65
N SER A 40 16.11 18.31 -21.16
CA SER A 40 16.34 16.86 -20.98
C SER A 40 17.81 16.38 -21.14
N LYS A 41 18.59 16.39 -20.06
CA LYS A 41 19.90 15.71 -20.01
C LYS A 41 19.88 14.40 -19.20
N ASN A 42 18.73 14.03 -18.63
CA ASN A 42 18.64 12.86 -17.77
C ASN A 42 17.96 11.65 -18.44
N ASP A 43 17.40 11.78 -19.65
CA ASP A 43 16.91 10.60 -20.40
C ASP A 43 18.08 9.80 -21.00
N SER A 44 19.20 10.44 -21.34
CA SER A 44 20.36 9.79 -21.95
C SER A 44 21.18 8.93 -21.00
N GLU A 45 21.13 9.19 -19.68
CA GLU A 45 21.86 8.36 -18.69
C GLU A 45 21.06 7.12 -18.28
N MET A 46 19.73 7.11 -18.48
CA MET A 46 18.88 5.93 -18.22
C MET A 46 18.98 4.86 -19.32
N SER A 47 19.35 5.23 -20.55
CA SER A 47 19.56 4.26 -21.63
C SER A 47 20.72 3.32 -21.39
N ASP A 48 21.77 3.76 -20.69
CA ASP A 48 22.94 2.92 -20.42
C ASP A 48 22.70 1.90 -19.29
N MET A 49 21.69 2.12 -18.43
CA MET A 49 21.32 1.17 -17.36
C MET A 49 20.22 0.17 -17.76
N CYS A 50 19.42 0.47 -18.77
CA CYS A 50 18.28 -0.35 -19.18
C CYS A 50 18.40 -0.76 -20.63
N ILE A 51 19.05 -1.90 -20.88
CA ILE A 51 18.97 -2.58 -22.18
C ILE A 51 17.56 -3.17 -22.31
N VAL A 52 16.71 -2.55 -23.13
CA VAL A 52 15.43 -3.14 -23.51
C VAL A 52 15.71 -4.32 -24.44
N VAL A 53 15.56 -5.53 -23.92
CA VAL A 53 15.71 -6.77 -24.70
C VAL A 53 14.33 -7.25 -25.14
N ASP A 54 14.17 -7.50 -26.44
CA ASP A 54 12.94 -8.06 -26.99
C ASP A 54 12.67 -9.48 -26.47
N ALA A 55 11.38 -9.83 -26.31
CA ALA A 55 10.94 -11.10 -25.71
C ALA A 55 11.55 -12.35 -26.37
N LYS A 56 11.85 -12.29 -27.67
CA LYS A 56 12.50 -13.39 -28.43
C LYS A 56 13.94 -13.63 -28.01
N GLN A 57 14.68 -12.59 -27.64
CA GLN A 57 16.08 -12.71 -27.20
C GLN A 57 16.19 -13.16 -25.74
N ALA A 58 15.16 -12.92 -24.92
CA ALA A 58 15.10 -13.43 -23.55
C ALA A 58 14.82 -14.94 -23.49
N THR A 59 14.19 -15.52 -24.52
CA THR A 59 13.87 -16.96 -24.56
C THR A 59 15.05 -17.82 -25.01
N GLU A 60 15.98 -17.25 -25.78
CA GLU A 60 17.12 -17.99 -26.35
C GLU A 60 18.42 -17.86 -25.53
N ARG A 61 18.40 -17.30 -24.32
CA ARG A 61 19.55 -17.37 -23.41
C ARG A 61 19.55 -18.71 -22.67
N PRO A 62 20.45 -19.66 -22.99
CA PRO A 62 20.64 -20.85 -22.16
C PRO A 62 21.27 -20.45 -20.83
N VAL A 63 20.61 -20.82 -19.73
CA VAL A 63 21.14 -20.74 -18.37
C VAL A 63 22.32 -21.72 -18.27
N ALA A 64 23.54 -21.18 -18.15
CA ALA A 64 24.72 -21.95 -17.77
C ALA A 64 24.94 -21.84 -16.24
N PRO A 65 25.22 -22.94 -15.53
CA PRO A 65 25.53 -22.96 -14.09
C PRO A 65 27.05 -22.88 -13.81
N ASP A 66 27.38 -22.51 -12.56
CA ASP A 66 28.66 -22.59 -11.81
C ASP A 66 29.68 -21.44 -12.04
N GLU A 67 30.38 -20.78 -11.11
CA GLU A 67 30.53 -20.63 -9.62
C GLU A 67 31.61 -19.48 -9.41
N PRO A 68 32.38 -19.34 -8.31
CA PRO A 68 32.27 -18.50 -7.10
C PRO A 68 33.21 -17.27 -7.01
N SER A 69 32.88 -16.30 -6.14
CA SER A 69 33.79 -15.34 -5.43
C SER A 69 32.92 -14.19 -4.89
N GLY A 70 32.77 -13.89 -3.60
CA GLY A 70 33.78 -13.86 -2.54
C GLY A 70 33.95 -12.42 -2.05
N THR A 71 32.99 -11.85 -1.32
CA THR A 71 33.25 -10.69 -0.44
C THR A 71 32.28 -10.66 0.72
N GLN A 72 32.79 -10.94 1.92
CA GLN A 72 32.14 -10.70 3.20
C GLN A 72 31.94 -9.19 3.40
N VAL A 73 30.71 -8.76 3.70
CA VAL A 73 30.44 -7.59 4.54
C VAL A 73 29.24 -7.94 5.43
N ASP A 74 29.40 -7.62 6.71
CA ASP A 74 28.72 -8.16 7.88
C ASP A 74 27.18 -8.23 7.91
N ASP A 75 26.73 -9.27 8.62
CA ASP A 75 25.40 -9.47 9.19
C ASP A 75 24.86 -8.25 9.95
N GLN A 76 23.68 -7.76 9.57
CA GLN A 76 22.48 -7.81 10.43
C GLN A 76 21.28 -7.03 9.86
N THR A 77 20.15 -7.74 9.75
CA THR A 77 18.76 -7.25 9.63
C THR A 77 18.24 -6.88 8.24
N GLY A 78 18.09 -7.88 7.38
CA GLY A 78 17.24 -7.75 6.20
C GLY A 78 16.91 -9.05 5.47
N THR A 79 17.05 -10.21 6.10
CA THR A 79 16.51 -11.45 5.51
C THR A 79 14.98 -11.34 5.52
N MET A 80 14.43 -11.01 4.35
CA MET A 80 13.00 -11.09 4.10
C MET A 80 12.64 -12.57 4.20
N ASP A 81 11.90 -12.91 5.25
CA ASP A 81 11.39 -14.24 5.55
C ASP A 81 10.31 -14.61 4.50
N ILE A 82 10.75 -14.90 3.27
CA ILE A 82 9.94 -15.23 2.09
C ILE A 82 9.55 -16.72 2.10
N ASP A 83 10.22 -17.54 2.92
CA ASP A 83 10.00 -18.99 3.00
C ASP A 83 8.83 -19.42 3.91
N LYS A 84 8.18 -18.48 4.58
CA LYS A 84 6.93 -18.79 5.29
C LYS A 84 5.84 -19.07 4.26
N PRO A 85 5.19 -20.25 4.26
CA PRO A 85 4.11 -20.53 3.33
C PRO A 85 3.05 -19.44 3.49
N VAL A 86 2.79 -18.72 2.39
CA VAL A 86 1.78 -17.66 2.35
C VAL A 86 0.48 -18.28 2.83
N ARG A 87 0.03 -17.89 4.03
CA ARG A 87 -1.19 -18.45 4.60
C ARG A 87 -2.33 -18.21 3.62
N LYS A 88 -3.08 -19.26 3.31
CA LYS A 88 -4.22 -19.18 2.39
C LYS A 88 -5.39 -18.56 3.14
N TYR A 89 -5.74 -17.34 2.75
CA TYR A 89 -6.87 -16.61 3.31
C TYR A 89 -8.09 -16.72 2.40
N ASP A 90 -9.26 -16.90 3.01
CA ASP A 90 -10.54 -16.72 2.32
C ASP A 90 -10.69 -15.27 1.82
N PRO A 91 -11.01 -15.00 0.54
CA PRO A 91 -11.13 -13.64 0.03
C PRO A 91 -12.30 -12.85 0.65
N LYS A 92 -13.31 -13.54 1.20
CA LYS A 92 -14.54 -12.93 1.73
C LYS A 92 -14.51 -12.73 3.26
N THR A 93 -13.89 -13.64 3.98
CA THR A 93 -13.81 -13.60 5.45
C THR A 93 -12.44 -13.13 5.94
N LEU A 94 -11.43 -13.19 5.06
CA LEU A 94 -10.02 -12.91 5.33
C LEU A 94 -9.54 -13.66 6.57
N ARG A 95 -9.91 -14.93 6.66
CA ARG A 95 -9.52 -15.86 7.71
C ARG A 95 -8.66 -16.97 7.13
N ASP A 96 -7.73 -17.43 7.94
CA ASP A 96 -6.94 -18.64 7.74
C ASP A 96 -7.80 -19.91 7.92
N GLU A 97 -7.25 -21.07 7.55
CA GLU A 97 -7.83 -22.41 7.80
C GLU A 97 -8.16 -22.63 9.30
N HIS A 98 -7.39 -22.02 10.20
CA HIS A 98 -7.62 -22.07 11.65
C HIS A 98 -8.59 -21.00 12.16
N GLY A 99 -9.23 -20.20 11.29
CA GLY A 99 -10.17 -19.14 11.66
C GLY A 99 -9.53 -17.85 12.19
N THR A 100 -8.20 -17.76 12.14
CA THR A 100 -7.41 -16.60 12.58
C THR A 100 -7.33 -15.54 11.48
N TYR A 101 -7.28 -14.26 11.85
CA TYR A 101 -7.11 -13.15 10.89
C TYR A 101 -5.62 -12.87 10.63
N PRO A 102 -5.26 -12.27 9.47
CA PRO A 102 -3.90 -11.86 9.20
C PRO A 102 -3.33 -10.93 10.28
N VAL A 103 -2.04 -11.06 10.57
CA VAL A 103 -1.34 -10.29 11.61
C VAL A 103 -1.37 -8.78 11.35
N TRP A 104 -1.32 -8.38 10.07
CA TRP A 104 -1.43 -6.98 9.66
C TRP A 104 -2.84 -6.39 9.86
N MET A 105 -3.84 -7.24 10.11
CA MET A 105 -5.22 -6.81 10.28
C MET A 105 -5.48 -6.36 11.71
N SER A 106 -5.64 -5.05 11.92
CA SER A 106 -5.92 -4.48 13.24
C SER A 106 -7.23 -5.01 13.87
N GLN A 107 -7.27 -5.09 15.20
CA GLN A 107 -8.46 -5.54 15.94
C GLN A 107 -9.72 -4.70 15.63
N ARG A 108 -9.55 -3.41 15.29
CA ARG A 108 -10.66 -2.54 14.85
C ARG A 108 -11.19 -2.95 13.48
N ALA A 109 -10.31 -3.30 12.54
CA ALA A 109 -10.71 -3.77 11.22
C ALA A 109 -11.46 -5.11 11.31
N ILE A 110 -11.00 -6.02 12.18
CA ILE A 110 -11.70 -7.29 12.48
C ILE A 110 -13.12 -7.03 13.02
N ARG A 111 -13.27 -6.12 13.99
CA ARG A 111 -14.60 -5.76 14.55
C ARG A 111 -15.53 -5.15 13.48
N LYS A 112 -15.00 -4.33 12.56
CA LYS A 112 -15.78 -3.75 11.45
C LYS A 112 -16.27 -4.83 10.48
N LEU A 113 -15.40 -5.76 10.05
CA LEU A 113 -15.82 -6.86 9.18
C LEU A 113 -16.90 -7.74 9.82
N LYS A 114 -16.73 -8.12 11.10
CA LYS A 114 -17.74 -8.88 11.85
C LYS A 114 -19.09 -8.15 11.89
N ALA A 115 -19.07 -6.84 12.14
CA ALA A 115 -20.29 -6.03 12.15
C ALA A 115 -20.95 -5.92 10.77
N GLN A 116 -20.18 -5.81 9.68
CA GLN A 116 -20.71 -5.76 8.32
C GLN A 116 -21.37 -7.08 7.92
N HIS A 117 -20.70 -8.21 8.19
CA HIS A 117 -21.25 -9.55 7.90
C HIS A 117 -22.51 -9.83 8.74
N GLY A 118 -22.52 -9.48 10.03
CA GLY A 118 -23.71 -9.60 10.87
C GLY A 118 -24.88 -8.69 10.48
N ARG A 119 -24.63 -7.54 9.83
CA ARG A 119 -25.69 -6.67 9.30
C ARG A 119 -26.35 -7.23 8.05
N LYS A 120 -25.59 -7.94 7.20
CA LYS A 120 -26.12 -8.57 5.98
C LYS A 120 -27.08 -9.71 6.31
N SER A 121 -26.74 -10.58 7.26
CA SER A 121 -27.63 -11.68 7.69
C SER A 121 -28.94 -11.19 8.33
N ARG A 122 -28.91 -10.10 9.09
CA ARG A 122 -30.12 -9.52 9.70
C ARG A 122 -31.04 -8.85 8.68
N LYS A 123 -30.52 -8.37 7.55
CA LYS A 123 -31.32 -7.75 6.48
C LYS A 123 -32.08 -8.78 5.64
N SER A 124 -31.46 -9.92 5.31
CA SER A 124 -32.16 -11.00 4.59
C SER A 124 -33.28 -11.59 5.44
N ALA A 125 -32.99 -11.92 6.71
CA ALA A 125 -34.00 -12.46 7.63
C ALA A 125 -35.23 -11.54 7.79
N ARG A 126 -35.02 -10.21 7.83
CA ARG A 126 -36.13 -9.24 7.88
C ARG A 126 -36.96 -9.19 6.59
N LYS A 127 -36.36 -9.49 5.44
CA LYS A 127 -37.06 -9.51 4.14
C LYS A 127 -37.96 -10.75 4.03
N ASP A 128 -37.48 -11.90 4.48
CA ASP A 128 -38.22 -13.16 4.44
C ASP A 128 -39.43 -13.15 5.39
N VAL A 129 -39.28 -12.58 6.59
CA VAL A 129 -40.40 -12.38 7.53
C VAL A 129 -41.50 -11.48 6.93
N LYS A 130 -41.12 -10.40 6.22
CA LYS A 130 -42.10 -9.53 5.55
C LYS A 130 -42.82 -10.24 4.40
N LYS A 131 -42.11 -11.07 3.61
CA LYS A 131 -42.72 -11.83 2.51
C LYS A 131 -43.73 -12.85 3.03
N ASN A 132 -43.42 -13.56 4.11
CA ASN A 132 -44.36 -14.51 4.72
C ASN A 132 -45.57 -13.84 5.38
N ARG A 133 -45.43 -12.66 5.98
CA ARG A 133 -46.59 -11.89 6.48
C ARG A 133 -47.54 -11.46 5.36
N LYS A 134 -47.01 -11.05 4.21
CA LYS A 134 -47.83 -10.63 3.06
C LYS A 134 -48.57 -11.80 2.39
N ARG A 135 -48.01 -13.02 2.42
CA ARG A 135 -48.68 -14.24 1.89
C ARG A 135 -49.80 -14.76 2.79
N LYS A 136 -49.70 -14.54 4.11
CA LYS A 136 -50.73 -14.95 5.08
C LYS A 136 -51.94 -14.01 5.14
N SER A 137 -51.85 -12.80 4.59
CA SER A 137 -52.97 -11.85 4.58
C SER A 137 -53.78 -11.87 3.28
N THR A 138 -53.49 -12.80 2.36
CA THR A 138 -54.10 -12.89 1.03
C THR A 138 -54.89 -14.20 0.83
N HIS A 139 -55.19 -14.91 1.91
CA HIS A 139 -56.16 -16.00 2.01
C HIS A 139 -57.14 -15.64 3.13
#